data_AF-A0A6H1ZNT3-F1
#
_entry.id   AF-A0A6H1ZNT3-F1
#
_cell.length_a   1.000
_cell.length_b   1.000
_cell.length_c   1.000
_cell.angle_alpha   90.00
_cell.angle_beta   90.00
_cell.angle_gamma   90.00
#
_symmetry.space_group_name_H-M   'P 1'
#
loop_
_entity.id
_entity.type
_entity.pdbx_description
1 polymer ?
#
loop_
_entity_poly.entity_id
_entity_poly.type
_entity_poly.pdbx_seq_one_letter_code
_entity_poly.pdbx_strand_id
1 'polypeptide(L)'
;MAVVIDLKDTAISITVNLSGIPANEAGFGTVLYASPSVTPVGANLIDTYTYATHTTALAAAVTAGALTQDVADDITAAFAQSPHPTTIKAGELPVLASPSTLAVDLAALAAEDNDWYGLVIDLDTCATAAIKSANIVAAAAWVESQMKVCVCQTDDVDVYNPALDTDPFSLEQALAHEHTAGIWSQLIGGPPGTTEQPSDLCAICR
;
A
#
# COMPACT_ATOMS: atom_id res chain seq x y z
N MET A 1 8.94 -4.52 -28.95
CA MET A 1 7.77 -4.81 -29.82
C MET A 1 7.48 -3.56 -30.63
N ALA A 2 7.47 -3.63 -31.97
CA ALA A 2 7.33 -2.47 -32.84
C ALA A 2 5.88 -2.36 -33.33
N VAL A 3 5.27 -1.19 -33.19
CA VAL A 3 4.00 -0.86 -33.82
C VAL A 3 4.33 0.01 -35.04
N VAL A 4 3.92 -0.44 -36.22
CA VAL A 4 4.10 0.28 -37.48
C VAL A 4 2.76 0.92 -37.83
N ILE A 5 2.71 2.24 -37.92
CA ILE A 5 1.55 2.99 -38.41
C ILE A 5 1.96 3.56 -39.77
N ASP A 6 1.24 3.15 -40.81
CA ASP A 6 1.48 3.55 -42.21
C ASP A 6 0.82 4.93 -42.46
N LEU A 7 1.65 5.95 -42.73
CA LEU A 7 1.21 7.28 -43.13
C LEU A 7 1.75 7.56 -44.52
N LYS A 8 0.81 7.82 -45.44
CA LYS A 8 1.00 7.57 -46.86
C LYS A 8 2.05 8.36 -47.64
N ASP A 9 2.80 9.34 -47.10
CA ASP A 9 3.79 10.02 -47.97
C ASP A 9 4.93 10.82 -47.32
N THR A 10 5.26 10.65 -46.04
CA THR A 10 6.55 11.16 -45.52
C THR A 10 6.98 10.42 -44.27
N ALA A 11 8.12 9.73 -44.32
CA ALA A 11 8.66 8.99 -43.18
C ALA A 11 9.26 9.96 -42.16
N ILE A 12 8.51 10.26 -41.09
CA ILE A 12 9.04 10.95 -39.91
C ILE A 12 9.48 9.85 -38.93
N SER A 13 10.78 9.68 -38.74
CA SER A 13 11.33 8.78 -37.73
C SER A 13 11.45 9.52 -36.39
N ILE A 14 10.58 9.18 -35.43
CA ILE A 14 10.67 9.67 -34.06
C ILE A 14 11.34 8.57 -33.23
N THR A 15 12.59 8.80 -32.84
CA THR A 15 13.26 7.97 -31.84
C THR A 15 12.90 8.51 -30.46
N VAL A 16 11.97 7.86 -29.77
CA VAL A 16 11.70 8.16 -28.36
C VAL A 16 12.70 7.36 -27.51
N ASN A 17 13.67 8.06 -26.93
CA ASN A 17 14.68 7.44 -26.09
C ASN A 17 14.24 7.51 -24.62
N LEU A 18 13.74 6.39 -24.09
CA LEU A 18 13.31 6.28 -22.69
C LEU A 18 14.46 5.91 -21.75
N SER A 19 15.64 5.55 -22.26
CA SER A 19 16.78 5.10 -21.43
C SER A 19 17.48 6.25 -20.67
N GLY A 20 16.94 7.46 -20.76
CA GLY A 20 17.48 8.67 -20.14
C GLY A 20 16.40 9.60 -19.59
N ILE A 21 15.18 9.10 -19.41
CA ILE A 21 14.24 9.73 -18.48
C ILE A 21 14.43 8.91 -17.20
N PRO A 22 15.31 9.32 -16.26
CA PRO A 22 15.24 8.74 -14.93
C PRO A 22 13.79 8.91 -14.47
N ALA A 23 13.28 7.99 -13.66
CA ALA A 23 12.05 8.26 -12.93
C ALA A 23 12.32 9.49 -12.06
N ASN A 24 12.03 10.68 -12.61
CA ASN A 24 12.60 11.95 -12.15
C ASN A 24 11.79 12.56 -11.03
N GLU A 25 10.67 11.95 -10.68
CA GLU A 25 9.94 12.33 -9.48
C GLU A 25 10.60 11.63 -8.30
N ALA A 26 11.10 12.43 -7.37
CA ALA A 26 11.52 11.99 -6.06
C ALA A 26 10.43 11.06 -5.49
N GLY A 27 10.81 9.82 -5.15
CA GLY A 27 9.92 8.84 -4.52
C GLY A 27 9.25 7.88 -5.48
N PHE A 28 9.41 8.06 -6.80
CA PHE A 28 8.86 7.12 -7.77
C PHE A 28 9.55 5.75 -7.64
N GLY A 29 8.75 4.71 -7.39
CA GLY A 29 9.25 3.36 -7.10
C GLY A 29 9.60 3.10 -5.63
N THR A 30 9.45 4.11 -4.74
CA THR A 30 9.55 3.94 -3.29
C THR A 30 8.15 3.75 -2.70
N VAL A 31 7.99 2.65 -1.95
CA VAL A 31 6.76 2.34 -1.21
C VAL A 31 6.95 2.75 0.25
N LEU A 32 5.94 3.38 0.83
CA LEU A 32 5.79 3.58 2.26
C LEU A 32 4.92 2.45 2.82
N TYR A 33 5.47 1.65 3.72
CA TYR A 33 4.73 0.70 4.54
C TYR A 33 4.40 1.37 5.88
N ALA A 34 3.15 1.78 6.07
CA ALA A 34 2.69 2.42 7.28
C ALA A 34 2.06 1.40 8.23
N SER A 35 2.60 1.26 9.44
CA SER A 35 2.12 0.30 10.43
C SER A 35 1.83 0.97 11.78
N PRO A 36 0.75 0.60 12.48
CA PRO A 36 0.49 1.03 13.84
C PRO A 36 1.61 0.61 14.81
N SER A 37 2.15 1.58 15.55
CA SER A 37 3.17 1.39 16.59
C SER A 37 2.53 1.42 17.97
N VAL A 38 2.93 0.49 18.84
CA VAL A 38 2.49 0.44 20.25
C VAL A 38 3.29 1.39 21.15
N THR A 39 4.38 1.96 20.62
CA THR A 39 5.23 2.90 21.33
C THR A 39 4.78 4.33 21.00
N PRO A 40 4.90 5.30 21.93
CA PRO A 40 4.53 6.69 21.64
C PRO A 40 5.30 7.20 20.43
N VAL A 41 4.55 7.55 19.38
CA VAL A 41 5.06 8.10 18.14
C VAL A 41 5.88 9.37 18.45
N GLY A 42 7.19 9.29 18.21
CA GLY A 42 8.17 10.32 18.54
C GLY A 42 8.60 11.14 17.32
N ALA A 43 9.79 11.74 17.39
CA ALA A 43 10.48 12.22 16.19
C ALA A 43 11.06 11.02 15.42
N ASN A 44 11.18 11.13 14.09
CA ASN A 44 11.57 10.05 13.17
C ASN A 44 10.43 9.04 12.96
N LEU A 45 9.32 9.52 12.40
CA LEU A 45 8.18 8.72 11.98
C LEU A 45 8.49 7.79 10.81
N ILE A 46 9.53 8.08 10.02
CA ILE A 46 9.86 7.33 8.80
C ILE A 46 11.31 6.84 8.84
N ASP A 47 11.47 5.53 8.72
CA ASP A 47 12.75 4.88 8.46
C ASP A 47 12.87 4.44 7.00
N THR A 48 14.08 4.50 6.44
CA THR A 48 14.35 4.06 5.07
C THR A 48 15.20 2.79 5.03
N TYR A 49 14.71 1.77 4.34
CA TYR A 49 15.38 0.50 4.12
C TYR A 49 15.75 0.34 2.65
N THR A 50 16.98 -0.07 2.39
CA THR A 50 17.46 -0.31 1.02
C THR A 50 17.72 -1.79 0.82
N TYR A 51 17.49 -2.28 -0.41
CA TYR A 51 17.73 -3.68 -0.76
C TYR A 51 19.12 -4.18 -0.36
N ALA A 52 20.16 -3.36 -0.49
CA ALA A 52 21.54 -3.75 -0.19
C ALA A 52 21.81 -4.02 1.30
N THR A 53 21.05 -3.40 2.21
CA THR A 53 21.32 -3.43 3.66
C THR A 53 20.14 -3.91 4.50
N HIS A 54 19.02 -4.30 3.88
CA HIS A 54 17.75 -4.53 4.57
C HIS A 54 17.84 -5.59 5.67
N THR A 55 18.53 -6.71 5.47
CA THR A 55 18.55 -7.82 6.44
C THR A 55 19.06 -7.40 7.82
N THR A 56 20.21 -6.71 7.88
CA THR A 56 20.78 -6.23 9.15
C THR A 56 20.01 -5.04 9.70
N ALA A 57 19.55 -4.13 8.84
CA ALA A 57 18.83 -2.93 9.25
C ALA A 57 17.45 -3.26 9.87
N LEU A 58 16.70 -4.15 9.23
CA LEU A 58 15.39 -4.61 9.73
C LEU A 58 15.53 -5.37 11.05
N ALA A 59 16.49 -6.29 11.15
CA ALA A 59 16.74 -7.01 12.41
C ALA A 59 17.09 -6.06 13.57
N ALA A 60 17.86 -5.00 13.30
CA ALA A 60 18.18 -3.98 14.28
C ALA A 60 16.95 -3.14 14.68
N ALA A 61 16.11 -2.75 13.71
CA ALA A 61 14.89 -2.00 13.96
C ALA A 61 13.86 -2.80 14.79
N VAL A 62 13.69 -4.09 14.49
CA VAL A 62 12.85 -5.00 15.29
C VAL A 62 13.39 -5.13 16.71
N THR A 63 14.71 -5.31 16.87
CA THR A 63 15.35 -5.39 18.20
C THR A 63 15.18 -4.10 19.00
N ALA A 64 15.21 -2.94 18.33
CA ALA A 64 15.00 -1.64 18.94
C ALA A 64 13.52 -1.34 19.24
N GLY A 65 12.59 -2.14 18.70
CA GLY A 65 11.15 -1.93 18.84
C GLY A 65 10.58 -0.83 17.93
N ALA A 66 11.33 -0.40 16.91
CA ALA A 66 10.87 0.56 15.90
C ALA A 66 9.98 -0.11 14.83
N LEU A 67 10.18 -1.41 14.60
CA LEU A 67 9.32 -2.22 13.72
C LEU A 67 8.81 -3.45 14.44
N THR A 68 7.62 -3.90 14.05
CA THR A 68 7.14 -5.25 14.39
C THR A 68 7.87 -6.28 13.53
N GLN A 69 7.87 -7.55 13.97
CA GLN A 69 8.44 -8.63 13.17
C GLN A 69 7.67 -8.81 11.84
N ASP A 70 6.35 -8.66 11.87
CA ASP A 70 5.49 -8.83 10.69
C ASP A 70 5.83 -7.80 9.59
N VAL A 71 6.03 -6.53 9.96
CA VAL A 71 6.45 -5.48 9.02
C VAL A 71 7.83 -5.78 8.43
N ALA A 72 8.77 -6.26 9.25
CA ALA A 72 10.10 -6.64 8.77
C ALA A 72 10.05 -7.83 7.80
N ASP A 73 9.16 -8.80 8.04
CA ASP A 73 8.94 -9.95 7.16
C ASP A 73 8.30 -9.52 5.84
N ASP A 74 7.34 -8.61 5.86
CA ASP A 74 6.71 -8.04 4.66
C ASP A 74 7.70 -7.24 3.79
N ILE A 75 8.53 -6.39 4.40
CA ILE A 75 9.59 -5.66 3.68
C ILE A 75 10.59 -6.64 3.07
N THR A 76 10.97 -7.70 3.81
CA THR A 76 11.85 -8.75 3.31
C THR A 76 11.22 -9.49 2.13
N ALA A 77 9.93 -9.81 2.21
CA ALA A 77 9.18 -10.45 1.13
C ALA A 77 9.09 -9.56 -0.11
N ALA A 78 8.88 -8.25 0.05
CA ALA A 78 8.87 -7.29 -1.05
C ALA A 78 10.22 -7.22 -1.77
N PHE A 79 11.33 -7.23 -1.02
CA PHE A 79 12.68 -7.27 -1.59
C PHE A 79 13.04 -8.60 -2.27
N ALA A 80 12.34 -9.70 -1.95
CA ALA A 80 12.56 -11.01 -2.58
C ALA A 80 11.88 -11.15 -3.96
N GLN A 81 11.03 -10.19 -4.36
CA GLN A 81 10.29 -10.24 -5.63
C GLN A 81 11.21 -10.00 -6.87
N SER A 82 10.70 -10.35 -8.05
CA SER A 82 11.33 -10.03 -9.34
C SER A 82 10.29 -9.49 -10.33
N PRO A 83 10.29 -8.18 -10.64
CA PRO A 83 11.19 -7.14 -10.12
C PRO A 83 10.95 -6.81 -8.63
N HIS A 84 11.97 -6.25 -7.96
CA HIS A 84 11.88 -5.73 -6.57
C HIS A 84 12.09 -4.21 -6.52
N PRO A 85 11.56 -3.54 -5.48
CA PRO A 85 11.90 -2.14 -5.20
C PRO A 85 13.35 -2.02 -4.72
N THR A 86 14.01 -0.89 -4.98
CA THR A 86 15.35 -0.60 -4.46
C THR A 86 15.31 -0.10 -3.02
N THR A 87 14.20 0.56 -2.67
CA THR A 87 14.00 1.26 -1.40
C THR A 87 12.57 1.07 -0.93
N ILE A 88 12.39 0.83 0.36
CA ILE A 88 11.10 0.83 1.05
C ILE A 88 11.25 1.73 2.28
N LYS A 89 10.27 2.60 2.50
CA LYS A 89 10.15 3.40 3.72
C LYS A 89 9.17 2.73 4.66
N ALA A 90 9.46 2.69 5.95
CA ALA A 90 8.53 2.22 6.96
C ALA A 90 8.10 3.40 7.82
N GLY A 91 6.79 3.62 7.90
CA GLY A 91 6.18 4.71 8.65
C GLY A 91 5.50 4.21 9.91
N GLU A 92 5.71 4.89 11.03
CA GLU A 92 5.00 4.61 12.27
C GLU A 92 3.71 5.43 12.36
N LEU A 93 2.59 4.73 12.51
CA LEU A 93 1.29 5.34 12.82
C LEU A 93 0.96 5.14 14.30
N PRO A 94 0.23 6.06 14.96
CA PRO A 94 -0.34 5.75 16.26
C PRO A 94 -1.38 4.63 16.13
N VAL A 95 -1.70 3.97 17.25
CA VAL A 95 -2.79 2.98 17.28
C VAL A 95 -4.08 3.61 16.75
N LEU A 96 -4.56 3.08 15.63
CA LEU A 96 -5.69 3.64 14.89
C LEU A 96 -7.02 3.28 15.56
N ALA A 97 -7.39 4.07 16.56
CA ALA A 97 -8.67 3.92 17.26
C ALA A 97 -9.84 4.64 16.55
N SER A 98 -9.56 5.55 15.61
CA SER A 98 -10.57 6.34 14.90
C SER A 98 -10.10 6.76 13.50
N PRO A 99 -10.97 6.71 12.48
CA PRO A 99 -10.64 7.17 11.12
C PRO A 99 -10.38 8.67 11.02
N SER A 100 -10.87 9.46 11.97
CA SER A 100 -10.69 10.93 11.96
C SER A 100 -9.25 11.37 12.20
N THR A 101 -8.38 10.50 12.72
CA THR A 101 -6.97 10.85 12.99
C THR A 101 -6.04 10.41 11.86
N LEU A 102 -6.40 9.38 11.09
CA LEU A 102 -5.51 8.80 10.09
C LEU A 102 -5.01 9.81 9.05
N ALA A 103 -5.88 10.70 8.55
CA ALA A 103 -5.45 11.74 7.61
C ALA A 103 -4.44 12.74 8.21
N VAL A 104 -4.53 13.00 9.52
CA VAL A 104 -3.57 13.84 10.25
C VAL A 104 -2.24 13.11 10.41
N ASP A 105 -2.30 11.82 10.72
CA ASP A 105 -1.11 10.98 10.90
C ASP A 105 -0.36 10.79 9.57
N LEU A 106 -1.07 10.54 8.47
CA LEU A 106 -0.50 10.50 7.12
C LEU A 106 0.08 11.86 6.69
N ALA A 107 -0.56 12.97 7.07
CA ALA A 107 -0.01 14.29 6.83
C ALA A 107 1.28 14.55 7.64
N ALA A 108 1.37 14.02 8.86
CA ALA A 108 2.59 14.10 9.67
C ALA A 108 3.73 13.28 9.05
N LEU A 109 3.45 12.06 8.56
CA LEU A 109 4.40 11.23 7.81
C LEU A 109 4.89 11.98 6.56
N ALA A 110 3.99 12.52 5.75
CA ALA A 110 4.35 13.28 4.56
C ALA A 110 5.12 14.58 4.88
N ALA A 111 4.87 15.20 6.03
CA ALA A 111 5.62 16.38 6.47
C ALA A 111 7.06 16.04 6.89
N GLU A 112 7.29 14.84 7.41
CA GLU A 112 8.63 14.33 7.71
C GLU A 112 9.39 13.94 6.44
N ASP A 113 8.77 13.09 5.61
CA ASP A 113 9.33 12.64 4.34
C ASP A 113 8.21 12.30 3.35
N ASN A 114 8.10 13.08 2.28
CA ASN A 114 7.10 12.90 1.22
C ASN A 114 7.62 12.15 -0.02
N ASP A 115 8.89 11.71 -0.01
CA ASP A 115 9.61 11.11 -1.14
C ASP A 115 9.25 9.61 -1.27
N TRP A 116 7.98 9.34 -1.57
CA TRP A 116 7.40 8.02 -1.80
C TRP A 116 6.16 8.14 -2.69
N TYR A 117 5.78 7.07 -3.38
CA TYR A 117 4.66 7.09 -4.34
C TYR A 117 3.55 6.09 -4.01
N GLY A 118 3.90 4.93 -3.46
CA GLY A 118 2.94 3.92 -3.00
C GLY A 118 2.79 3.95 -1.49
N LEU A 119 1.56 3.81 -1.00
CA LEU A 119 1.21 3.56 0.40
C LEU A 119 0.69 2.13 0.51
N VAL A 120 1.28 1.37 1.41
CA VAL A 120 0.71 0.13 1.96
C VAL A 120 0.45 0.41 3.43
N ILE A 121 -0.74 0.12 3.92
CA ILE A 121 -1.10 0.34 5.32
C ILE A 121 -1.53 -0.96 5.98
N ASP A 122 -0.90 -1.29 7.09
CA ASP A 122 -1.36 -2.36 7.98
C ASP A 122 -2.46 -1.80 8.88
N LEU A 123 -3.64 -2.42 8.82
CA LEU A 123 -4.81 -2.04 9.59
C LEU A 123 -5.31 -3.17 10.49
N ASP A 124 -4.55 -4.25 10.64
CA ASP A 124 -4.99 -5.43 11.42
C ASP A 124 -5.08 -5.15 12.92
N THR A 125 -4.44 -4.08 13.40
CA THR A 125 -4.58 -3.62 14.78
C THR A 125 -5.83 -2.77 15.03
N CYS A 126 -6.68 -2.55 14.02
CA CYS A 126 -7.93 -1.80 14.20
C CYS A 126 -8.88 -2.55 15.13
N ALA A 127 -9.53 -1.84 16.06
CA ALA A 127 -10.36 -2.46 17.09
C ALA A 127 -11.62 -3.18 16.55
N THR A 128 -12.12 -2.79 15.38
CA THR A 128 -13.30 -3.40 14.74
C THR A 128 -13.17 -3.35 13.22
N ALA A 129 -13.88 -4.25 12.52
CA ALA A 129 -13.97 -4.25 11.06
C ALA A 129 -14.51 -2.91 10.52
N ALA A 130 -15.50 -2.31 11.19
CA ALA A 130 -16.03 -1.00 10.78
C ALA A 130 -14.97 0.13 10.88
N ILE A 131 -14.10 0.09 11.88
CA ILE A 131 -12.97 1.03 12.00
C ILE A 131 -11.94 0.76 10.90
N LYS A 132 -11.63 -0.51 10.61
CA LYS A 132 -10.74 -0.90 9.50
C LYS A 132 -11.27 -0.37 8.16
N SER A 133 -12.54 -0.63 7.83
CA SER A 133 -13.17 -0.16 6.60
C SER A 133 -13.18 1.37 6.50
N ALA A 134 -13.48 2.08 7.59
CA ALA A 134 -13.42 3.54 7.62
C ALA A 134 -12.00 4.10 7.47
N ASN A 135 -10.98 3.43 8.03
CA ASN A 135 -9.57 3.78 7.85
C ASN A 135 -9.11 3.56 6.42
N ILE A 136 -9.53 2.49 5.74
CA ILE A 136 -9.22 2.25 4.32
C ILE A 136 -9.73 3.43 3.48
N VAL A 137 -11.00 3.81 3.66
CA VAL A 137 -11.60 4.93 2.92
C VAL A 137 -10.92 6.27 3.24
N ALA A 138 -10.54 6.49 4.50
CA ALA A 138 -9.81 7.69 4.89
C ALA A 138 -8.39 7.75 4.29
N ALA A 139 -7.67 6.62 4.26
CA ALA A 139 -6.36 6.51 3.63
C ALA A 139 -6.46 6.77 2.13
N ALA A 140 -7.44 6.16 1.46
CA ALA A 140 -7.72 6.34 0.05
C ALA A 140 -7.99 7.81 -0.30
N ALA A 141 -8.94 8.45 0.40
CA ALA A 141 -9.23 9.86 0.20
C ALA A 141 -8.01 10.77 0.39
N TRP A 142 -7.14 10.45 1.35
CA TRP A 142 -5.90 11.19 1.56
C TRP A 142 -4.93 10.99 0.39
N VAL A 143 -4.67 9.75 -0.06
CA VAL A 143 -3.71 9.50 -1.15
C VAL A 143 -4.17 10.09 -2.48
N GLU A 144 -5.48 10.09 -2.76
CA GLU A 144 -6.06 10.75 -3.94
C GLU A 144 -5.75 12.24 -3.95
N SER A 145 -5.90 12.91 -2.80
CA SER A 145 -5.58 14.33 -2.67
C SER A 145 -4.09 14.64 -2.90
N GLN A 146 -3.23 13.63 -2.73
CA GLN A 146 -1.78 13.74 -2.91
C GLN A 146 -1.30 13.16 -4.25
N MET A 147 -2.19 12.63 -5.09
CA MET A 147 -1.86 11.92 -6.34
C MET A 147 -0.86 10.75 -6.13
N LYS A 148 -1.07 10.00 -5.05
CA LYS A 148 -0.28 8.81 -4.66
C LYS A 148 -1.15 7.55 -4.73
N VAL A 149 -0.52 6.38 -4.78
CA VAL A 149 -1.25 5.10 -4.88
C VAL A 149 -1.42 4.46 -3.49
N CYS A 150 -2.64 4.10 -3.05
CA CYS A 150 -2.83 3.17 -1.91
C CYS A 150 -3.06 1.75 -2.42
N VAL A 151 -2.39 0.80 -1.79
CA VAL A 151 -2.81 -0.60 -1.80
C VAL A 151 -3.23 -0.95 -0.39
N CYS A 152 -4.51 -1.28 -0.23
CA CYS A 152 -5.07 -1.52 1.09
C CYS A 152 -5.77 -2.89 1.11
N GLN A 153 -5.66 -3.64 2.22
CA GLN A 153 -6.21 -4.98 2.37
C GLN A 153 -7.42 -4.98 3.29
N THR A 154 -8.43 -5.80 2.96
CA THR A 154 -9.61 -6.02 3.79
C THR A 154 -9.98 -7.50 3.87
N ASP A 155 -10.51 -7.89 5.02
CA ASP A 155 -11.12 -9.18 5.31
C ASP A 155 -12.63 -9.05 5.55
N ASP A 156 -13.22 -7.90 5.20
CA ASP A 156 -14.65 -7.66 5.30
C ASP A 156 -15.43 -8.65 4.43
N VAL A 157 -16.37 -9.37 5.05
CA VAL A 157 -17.19 -10.40 4.39
C VAL A 157 -18.22 -9.79 3.45
N ASP A 158 -18.55 -8.52 3.63
CA ASP A 158 -19.53 -7.82 2.81
C ASP A 158 -19.02 -7.64 1.36
N VAL A 159 -17.69 -7.64 1.15
CA VAL A 159 -17.06 -7.62 -0.20
C VAL A 159 -17.56 -8.75 -1.10
N TYR A 160 -17.91 -9.91 -0.52
CA TYR A 160 -18.42 -11.06 -1.28
C TYR A 160 -19.94 -10.99 -1.52
N ASN A 161 -20.66 -10.14 -0.79
CA ASN A 161 -22.11 -10.09 -0.83
C ASN A 161 -22.60 -8.95 -1.73
N PRO A 162 -23.02 -9.22 -2.98
CA PRO A 162 -23.43 -8.16 -3.91
C PRO A 162 -24.73 -7.43 -3.50
N ALA A 163 -25.38 -7.85 -2.41
CA ALA A 163 -26.54 -7.17 -1.85
C ALA A 163 -26.17 -6.15 -0.76
N LEU A 164 -24.89 -6.08 -0.36
CA LEU A 164 -24.36 -5.14 0.61
C LEU A 164 -23.38 -4.20 -0.09
N ASP A 165 -23.38 -2.94 0.31
CA ASP A 165 -22.53 -1.86 -0.21
C ASP A 165 -21.77 -1.14 0.92
N THR A 166 -21.69 -1.79 2.09
CA THR A 166 -21.08 -1.27 3.32
C THR A 166 -19.59 -1.59 3.45
N ASP A 167 -19.07 -2.48 2.60
CA ASP A 167 -17.66 -2.84 2.57
C ASP A 167 -16.80 -1.70 1.99
N PRO A 168 -15.50 -1.64 2.33
CA PRO A 168 -14.66 -0.52 1.92
C PRO A 168 -14.52 -0.41 0.39
N PHE A 169 -14.56 -1.50 -0.37
CA PHE A 169 -14.36 -1.44 -1.82
C PHE A 169 -15.61 -0.96 -2.56
N SER A 170 -16.81 -1.30 -2.09
CA SER A 170 -18.04 -0.69 -2.58
C SER A 170 -18.09 0.82 -2.28
N LEU A 171 -17.65 1.23 -1.08
CA LEU A 171 -17.54 2.65 -0.72
C LEU A 171 -16.53 3.39 -1.62
N GLU A 172 -15.36 2.80 -1.86
CA GLU A 172 -14.33 3.37 -2.75
C GLU A 172 -14.82 3.48 -4.20
N GLN A 173 -15.52 2.48 -4.70
CA GLN A 173 -16.14 2.52 -6.03
C GLN A 173 -17.14 3.69 -6.14
N ALA A 174 -17.96 3.91 -5.11
CA ALA A 174 -18.92 5.02 -5.10
C ALA A 174 -18.24 6.40 -5.06
N LEU A 175 -17.05 6.50 -4.46
CA LEU A 175 -16.24 7.72 -4.43
C LEU A 175 -15.44 7.96 -5.71
N ALA A 176 -15.31 6.95 -6.58
CA ALA A 176 -14.58 7.01 -7.85
C ALA A 176 -13.10 7.41 -7.68
N HIS A 177 -12.44 6.87 -6.65
CA HIS A 177 -11.01 7.00 -6.42
C HIS A 177 -10.22 6.18 -7.47
N GLU A 178 -9.24 6.79 -8.15
CA GLU A 178 -8.52 6.20 -9.29
C GLU A 178 -7.14 5.63 -8.92
N HIS A 179 -6.58 6.04 -7.78
CA HIS A 179 -5.26 5.68 -7.26
C HIS A 179 -5.34 4.74 -6.05
N THR A 180 -6.47 4.07 -5.84
CA THR A 180 -6.65 3.10 -4.76
C THR A 180 -6.88 1.70 -5.32
N ALA A 181 -6.09 0.73 -4.86
CA ALA A 181 -6.25 -0.67 -5.18
C ALA A 181 -6.57 -1.47 -3.90
N GLY A 182 -7.60 -2.30 -3.99
CA GLY A 182 -8.02 -3.19 -2.91
C GLY A 182 -7.49 -4.61 -3.09
N ILE A 183 -7.09 -5.24 -1.98
CA ILE A 183 -6.89 -6.69 -1.90
C ILE A 183 -7.87 -7.24 -0.88
N TRP A 184 -8.72 -8.17 -1.30
CA TRP A 184 -9.56 -8.93 -0.37
C TRP A 184 -8.89 -10.25 -0.02
N SER A 185 -8.89 -10.62 1.25
CA SER A 185 -8.49 -11.95 1.68
C SER A 185 -9.36 -12.42 2.84
N GLN A 186 -9.93 -13.62 2.72
CA GLN A 186 -10.55 -14.30 3.85
C GLN A 186 -9.49 -15.03 4.66
N LEU A 187 -9.56 -14.96 6.00
CA LEU A 187 -8.77 -15.82 6.87
C LEU A 187 -9.12 -17.30 6.59
N ILE A 188 -8.18 -18.06 6.02
CA ILE A 188 -8.34 -19.51 5.82
C ILE A 188 -8.17 -20.17 7.19
N GLY A 189 -9.25 -20.20 7.99
CA GLY A 189 -9.16 -20.64 9.38
C GLY A 189 -10.50 -20.88 10.10
N GLY A 190 -11.61 -21.02 9.37
CA GLY A 190 -12.81 -21.62 9.96
C GLY A 190 -12.51 -23.06 10.45
N PRO A 191 -13.16 -23.55 11.53
CA PRO A 191 -12.92 -24.90 12.05
C PRO A 191 -12.94 -25.93 10.91
N PRO A 192 -12.01 -26.90 10.90
CA PRO A 192 -11.86 -27.83 9.78
C PRO A 192 -13.14 -28.66 9.64
N GLY A 193 -14.01 -28.31 8.70
CA GLY A 193 -15.32 -28.96 8.61
C GLY A 193 -16.29 -28.52 7.52
N THR A 194 -16.21 -27.32 6.97
CA THR A 194 -17.15 -26.91 5.91
C THR A 194 -16.48 -26.09 4.83
N THR A 195 -16.23 -26.77 3.69
CA THR A 195 -15.91 -26.25 2.36
C THR A 195 -14.64 -25.41 2.25
N GLU A 196 -13.55 -26.05 1.79
CA GLU A 196 -12.44 -25.37 1.11
C GLU A 196 -13.00 -24.48 -0.01
N GLN A 197 -12.83 -23.17 0.09
CA GLN A 197 -13.05 -22.26 -1.04
C GLN A 197 -11.73 -22.03 -1.79
N PRO A 198 -11.78 -21.93 -3.13
CA PRO A 198 -10.59 -21.77 -3.96
C PRO A 198 -9.88 -20.44 -3.67
N SER A 199 -8.57 -20.51 -3.44
CA SER A 199 -7.66 -19.44 -3.00
C SER A 199 -7.35 -18.34 -4.03
N ASP A 200 -8.04 -18.29 -5.18
CA ASP A 200 -7.47 -17.67 -6.38
C ASP A 200 -8.17 -16.38 -6.86
N LEU A 201 -8.96 -15.71 -6.02
CA LEU A 201 -9.64 -14.46 -6.40
C LEU A 201 -8.98 -13.23 -5.78
N CYS A 202 -7.85 -12.81 -6.38
CA CYS A 202 -7.41 -11.42 -6.30
C CYS A 202 -8.33 -10.58 -7.20
N ALA A 203 -9.39 -10.01 -6.64
CA ALA A 203 -10.26 -9.08 -7.34
C ALA A 203 -9.60 -7.69 -7.33
N ILE A 204 -8.85 -7.35 -8.38
CA ILE A 204 -8.45 -5.96 -8.63
C ILE A 204 -9.71 -5.22 -9.10
N CYS A 205 -10.30 -4.40 -8.24
CA CYS A 205 -11.32 -3.43 -8.61
C CYS A 205 -10.72 -2.48 -9.68
N ARG A 206 -11.39 -2.36 -10.82
CA ARG A 206 -11.18 -1.33 -11.84
C ARG A 206 -12.46 -0.53 -12.01
#